data_AF-A0A7J2YLX8-F1
#
_entry.id   AF-A0A7J2YLX8-F1
#
_cell.length_a   1.000
_cell.length_b   1.000
_cell.length_c   1.000
_cell.angle_alpha   90.00
_cell.angle_beta   90.00
_cell.angle_gamma   90.00
#
_symmetry.space_group_name_H-M   'P 1'
#
loop_
_entity.id
_entity.type
_entity.pdbx_description
1 polymer ?
#
loop_
_entity_poly.entity_id
_entity_poly.type
_entity_poly.pdbx_seq_one_letter_code
_entity_poly.pdbx_strand_id
1 'polypeptide(L)'
;MGINNLRKEIEDVTTEIFKFVGKRFSLAREIAKQKKEKGLPIEDAYTERKLEETTLKVCETYGIDSDFGLKLLNLLIEESKTIQRSIIRESRKEKTGFFAPYEVFAEAKKLERSGKTLIHLDVGEPDFGPPEAVKEALIKALKNNYVHYTETSGILQLREKIASVVNERFHADITPEQVIVTPGGRFAVYLCVSSILSPGDEAIIFEPAWPSYKGCIRTAQAKTLTIPSKIES
;
A
#
# COMPACT_ATOMS: atom_id res chain seq x y z
N MET A 1 43.68 12.04 6.98
CA MET A 1 42.74 11.55 8.03
C MET A 1 42.71 10.03 7.99
N GLY A 2 42.77 9.35 9.13
CA GLY A 2 42.61 7.90 9.18
C GLY A 2 41.14 7.48 9.05
N ILE A 3 40.89 6.25 8.59
CA ILE A 3 39.53 5.69 8.39
C ILE A 3 38.66 5.82 9.65
N ASN A 4 39.23 5.66 10.84
CA ASN A 4 38.49 5.78 12.10
C ASN A 4 38.01 7.21 12.39
N ASN A 5 38.75 8.24 11.96
CA ASN A 5 38.30 9.63 12.11
C ASN A 5 37.14 9.92 11.16
N LEU A 6 37.20 9.44 9.91
CA LEU A 6 36.11 9.59 8.95
C LEU A 6 34.83 8.87 9.41
N ARG A 7 34.97 7.67 10.00
CA ARG A 7 33.82 6.95 10.58
C ARG A 7 33.16 7.73 11.72
N LYS A 8 33.96 8.36 12.58
CA LYS A 8 33.44 9.21 13.66
C LYS A 8 32.72 10.44 13.13
N GLU A 9 33.27 11.07 12.09
CA GLU A 9 32.62 12.21 11.44
C GLU A 9 31.27 11.82 10.81
N ILE A 10 31.16 10.63 10.20
CA ILE A 10 29.89 10.08 9.70
C ILE A 10 28.88 9.90 10.85
N GLU A 11 29.31 9.40 12.01
CA GLU A 11 28.46 9.23 13.19
C GLU A 11 27.92 10.58 13.70
N ASP A 12 28.79 11.59 13.77
CA ASP A 12 28.42 12.95 14.19
C ASP A 12 27.42 13.58 13.21
N VAL A 13 27.67 13.49 11.90
CA VAL A 13 26.75 13.98 10.85
C VAL A 13 25.41 13.24 10.91
N THR A 14 25.43 11.92 11.10
CA THR A 14 24.20 11.12 11.22
C THR A 14 23.36 11.59 12.41
N THR A 15 24.01 11.88 13.53
CA THR A 15 23.35 12.41 14.73
C THR A 15 22.68 13.77 14.45
N GLU A 16 23.37 14.68 13.74
CA GLU A 16 22.79 15.97 13.34
C GLU A 16 21.60 15.81 12.40
N ILE A 17 21.66 14.89 11.43
CA ILE A 17 20.52 14.57 10.56
C ILE A 17 19.29 14.20 11.40
N PHE A 18 19.44 13.29 12.37
CA PHE A 18 18.31 12.87 13.21
C PHE A 18 17.81 13.98 14.15
N LYS A 19 18.67 14.91 14.60
CA LYS A 19 18.23 16.11 15.32
C LYS A 19 17.31 16.98 14.46
N PHE A 20 17.67 17.21 13.19
CA PHE A 20 16.83 17.97 12.27
C PHE A 20 15.54 17.24 11.91
N VAL A 21 15.57 15.91 11.74
CA VAL A 21 14.36 15.10 11.57
C VAL A 21 13.44 15.24 12.79
N GLY A 22 13.99 15.16 14.01
CA GLY A 22 13.24 15.37 15.26
C GLY A 22 12.57 16.74 15.32
N LYS A 23 13.30 17.82 14.98
CA LYS A 23 12.77 19.19 14.89
C LYS A 23 11.67 19.30 13.82
N ARG A 24 11.86 18.68 12.66
CA ARG A 24 10.85 18.66 11.61
C ARG A 24 9.56 17.99 12.09
N PHE A 25 9.66 16.89 12.85
CA PHE A 25 8.50 16.19 13.38
C PHE A 25 7.82 16.93 14.53
N SER A 26 8.55 17.69 15.36
CA SER A 26 7.91 18.58 16.34
C SER A 26 7.07 19.66 15.66
N LEU A 27 7.58 20.28 14.58
CA LEU A 27 6.82 21.24 13.77
C LEU A 27 5.58 20.59 13.14
N ALA A 28 5.69 19.35 12.64
CA ALA A 28 4.54 18.63 12.10
C ALA A 28 3.43 18.41 13.15
N ARG A 29 3.78 18.17 14.43
CA ARG A 29 2.82 18.07 15.54
C ARG A 29 2.15 19.42 15.85
N GLU A 30 2.90 20.52 15.82
CA GLU A 30 2.34 21.86 16.02
C GLU A 30 1.38 22.24 14.89
N ILE A 31 1.75 21.96 13.63
CA ILE A 31 0.88 22.12 12.47
C ILE A 31 -0.39 21.28 12.65
N ALA A 32 -0.28 20.03 13.12
CA ALA A 32 -1.43 19.17 13.38
C ALA A 32 -2.44 19.81 14.35
N LYS A 33 -1.95 20.39 15.46
CA LYS A 33 -2.80 21.06 16.46
C LYS A 33 -3.52 22.27 15.85
N GLN A 34 -2.81 23.11 15.11
CA GLN A 34 -3.41 24.28 14.47
C GLN A 34 -4.40 23.90 13.36
N LYS A 35 -4.07 22.90 12.52
CA LYS A 35 -4.99 22.40 11.49
C LYS A 35 -6.25 21.79 12.12
N LYS A 36 -6.11 21.08 13.25
CA LYS A 36 -7.23 20.55 14.03
C LYS A 36 -8.16 21.67 14.51
N GLU A 37 -7.62 22.72 15.12
CA GLU A 37 -8.41 23.88 15.61
C GLU A 37 -9.14 24.60 14.47
N LYS A 38 -8.51 24.72 13.30
CA LYS A 38 -9.05 25.44 12.13
C LYS A 38 -9.86 24.56 11.17
N GLY A 39 -9.98 23.25 11.43
CA GLY A 39 -10.65 22.31 10.54
C GLY A 39 -10.00 22.15 9.16
N LEU A 40 -8.69 22.39 9.04
CA LEU A 40 -7.97 22.35 7.77
C LEU A 40 -7.56 20.93 7.37
N PRO A 41 -7.45 20.63 6.05
CA PRO A 41 -7.01 19.33 5.58
C PRO A 41 -5.52 19.06 5.89
N ILE A 42 -5.18 17.78 6.07
CA ILE A 42 -3.78 17.35 6.29
C ILE A 42 -2.95 17.58 5.03
N GLU A 43 -3.49 17.20 3.88
CA GLU A 43 -2.86 17.34 2.57
C GLU A 43 -2.83 18.82 2.13
N ASP A 44 -1.69 19.25 1.59
CA ASP A 44 -1.47 20.60 1.08
C ASP A 44 -0.49 20.53 -0.09
N ALA A 45 -1.04 20.38 -1.29
CA ALA A 45 -0.27 20.21 -2.52
C ALA A 45 0.63 21.41 -2.83
N TYR A 46 0.22 22.63 -2.44
CA TYR A 46 1.02 23.83 -2.66
C TYR A 46 2.27 23.81 -1.79
N THR A 47 2.12 23.50 -0.51
CA THR A 47 3.25 23.38 0.42
C THR A 47 4.19 22.24 0.01
N GLU A 48 3.64 21.09 -0.39
CA GLU A 48 4.43 19.94 -0.85
C GLU A 48 5.26 20.28 -2.09
N ARG A 49 4.65 20.93 -3.11
CA ARG A 49 5.37 21.37 -4.31
C ARG A 49 6.46 22.40 -4.02
N LYS A 50 6.21 23.34 -3.11
CA LYS A 50 7.21 24.32 -2.68
C LYS A 50 8.41 23.65 -1.98
N LEU A 51 8.16 22.59 -1.22
CA LEU A 51 9.23 21.78 -0.60
C LEU A 51 10.02 21.03 -1.66
N GLU A 52 9.38 20.44 -2.67
CA GLU A 52 10.05 19.77 -3.79
C GLU A 52 11.00 20.74 -4.53
N GLU A 53 10.52 21.93 -4.89
CA GLU A 53 11.36 22.97 -5.53
C GLU A 53 12.56 23.38 -4.66
N THR A 54 12.36 23.46 -3.34
CA THR A 54 13.43 23.80 -2.39
C THR A 54 14.43 22.65 -2.29
N THR A 55 13.96 21.41 -2.24
CA THR A 55 14.79 20.21 -2.16
C THR A 55 15.65 20.05 -3.40
N LEU A 56 15.12 20.27 -4.61
CA LEU A 56 15.91 20.19 -5.84
C LEU A 56 17.10 21.16 -5.84
N LYS A 57 16.87 22.42 -5.40
CA LYS A 57 17.94 23.43 -5.26
C LYS A 57 18.99 23.02 -4.23
N VAL A 58 18.57 22.43 -3.11
CA VAL A 58 19.48 21.91 -2.08
C VAL A 58 20.28 20.73 -2.64
N CYS A 59 19.65 19.83 -3.39
CA CYS A 59 20.35 18.69 -3.99
C CYS A 59 21.44 19.15 -4.95
N GLU A 60 21.14 20.11 -5.83
CA GLU A 60 22.12 20.73 -6.72
C GLU A 60 23.29 21.35 -5.94
N THR A 61 23.00 22.12 -4.88
CA THR A 61 24.01 22.82 -4.07
C THR A 61 25.01 21.86 -3.41
N TYR A 62 24.54 20.71 -2.94
CA TYR A 62 25.36 19.74 -2.19
C TYR A 62 25.78 18.53 -3.03
N GLY A 63 25.52 18.51 -4.34
CA GLY A 63 25.85 17.40 -5.23
C GLY A 63 25.12 16.10 -4.89
N ILE A 64 23.89 16.20 -4.39
CA ILE A 64 23.02 15.05 -4.10
C ILE A 64 22.22 14.72 -5.35
N ASP A 65 22.10 13.43 -5.67
CA ASP A 65 21.20 12.96 -6.73
C ASP A 65 19.77 13.42 -6.47
N SER A 66 19.13 14.00 -7.51
CA SER A 66 17.81 14.62 -7.36
C SER A 66 16.73 13.59 -7.05
N ASP A 67 16.82 12.39 -7.63
CA ASP A 67 15.86 11.32 -7.36
C ASP A 67 15.96 10.87 -5.90
N PHE A 68 17.19 10.65 -5.40
CA PHE A 68 17.41 10.36 -3.98
C PHE A 68 16.86 11.46 -3.07
N GLY A 69 17.12 12.73 -3.40
CA GLY A 69 16.63 13.88 -2.63
C GLY A 69 15.11 13.95 -2.56
N LEU A 70 14.42 13.73 -3.69
CA LEU A 70 12.96 13.69 -3.74
C LEU A 70 12.39 12.48 -2.98
N LYS A 71 13.02 11.30 -3.07
CA LYS A 71 12.65 10.10 -2.29
C LYS A 71 12.73 10.39 -0.79
N LEU A 72 13.82 11.00 -0.33
CA LEU A 72 14.00 11.40 1.06
C LEU A 72 12.95 12.43 1.50
N LEU A 73 12.68 13.45 0.69
CA LEU A 73 11.64 14.44 0.98
C LEU A 73 10.27 13.77 1.14
N ASN A 74 9.91 12.87 0.22
CA ASN A 74 8.63 12.18 0.24
C ASN A 74 8.46 11.31 1.49
N LEU A 75 9.52 10.61 1.91
CA LEU A 75 9.53 9.88 3.18
C LEU A 75 9.23 10.82 4.36
N LEU A 76 9.87 11.99 4.42
CA LEU A 76 9.66 12.98 5.49
C LEU A 76 8.25 13.58 5.45
N ILE A 77 7.68 13.81 4.27
CA ILE A 77 6.31 14.29 4.08
C ILE A 77 5.31 13.24 4.57
N GLU A 78 5.43 11.98 4.15
CA GLU A 78 4.51 10.93 4.55
C GLU A 78 4.57 10.64 6.06
N GLU A 79 5.74 10.69 6.68
CA GLU A 79 5.84 10.56 8.13
C GLU A 79 5.19 11.76 8.85
N SER A 80 5.35 12.97 8.31
CA SER A 80 4.66 14.16 8.82
C SER A 80 3.14 14.06 8.72
N LYS A 81 2.62 13.51 7.61
CA LYS A 81 1.18 13.25 7.43
C LYS A 81 0.71 12.16 8.40
N THR A 82 1.50 11.12 8.65
CA THR A 82 1.19 10.06 9.63
C THR A 82 1.08 10.62 11.04
N ILE A 83 2.01 11.47 11.47
CA ILE A 83 1.97 12.19 12.75
C ILE A 83 0.72 13.08 12.84
N GLN A 84 0.37 13.81 11.78
CA GLN A 84 -0.84 14.63 11.77
C GLN A 84 -2.12 13.80 11.84
N ARG A 85 -2.17 12.68 11.11
CA ARG A 85 -3.32 11.75 11.10
C ARG A 85 -3.57 11.17 12.48
N SER A 86 -2.54 10.80 13.25
CA SER A 86 -2.74 10.26 14.61
C SER A 86 -3.39 11.29 15.53
N ILE A 87 -2.89 12.53 15.55
CA ILE A 87 -3.40 13.63 16.39
C ILE A 87 -4.84 14.05 16.00
N ILE A 88 -5.14 14.08 14.71
CA ILE A 88 -6.46 14.48 14.21
C ILE A 88 -7.48 13.34 14.35
N ARG A 89 -7.08 12.07 14.18
CA ARG A 89 -7.96 10.90 14.34
C ARG A 89 -8.35 10.62 15.79
N GLU A 90 -7.51 10.93 16.77
CA GLU A 90 -7.88 10.83 18.19
C GLU A 90 -9.16 11.61 18.54
N SER A 91 -9.49 12.66 17.79
CA SER A 91 -10.74 13.44 17.91
C SER A 91 -11.91 12.99 17.00
N ARG A 92 -11.67 12.13 15.99
CA ARG A 92 -12.69 11.71 15.00
C ARG A 92 -13.35 10.36 15.31
N LYS A 93 -13.09 9.75 16.48
CA LYS A 93 -13.91 8.62 16.95
C LYS A 93 -15.39 9.00 17.16
N GLU A 94 -15.72 10.29 17.11
CA GLU A 94 -17.11 10.76 17.05
C GLU A 94 -17.47 11.26 15.64
N LYS A 95 -18.48 10.60 15.05
CA LYS A 95 -19.36 11.08 13.97
C LYS A 95 -18.81 11.15 12.53
N THR A 96 -18.40 10.01 11.99
CA THR A 96 -18.67 9.74 10.57
C THR A 96 -19.36 8.38 10.49
N GLY A 97 -20.59 8.33 9.98
CA GLY A 97 -21.35 7.08 9.77
C GLY A 97 -20.78 6.18 8.66
N PHE A 98 -19.47 6.23 8.44
CA PHE A 98 -18.75 5.40 7.49
C PHE A 98 -18.08 4.26 8.26
N PHE A 99 -18.71 3.09 8.24
CA PHE A 99 -18.13 1.87 8.80
C PHE A 99 -17.16 1.27 7.78
N ALA A 100 -15.96 0.92 8.22
CA ALA A 100 -15.10 0.11 7.37
C ALA A 100 -15.77 -1.26 7.14
N PRO A 101 -15.57 -1.91 5.96
CA PRO A 101 -16.24 -3.20 5.67
C PRO A 101 -16.05 -4.27 6.76
N TYR A 102 -14.87 -4.30 7.41
CA TYR A 102 -14.61 -5.23 8.51
C TYR A 102 -15.42 -4.94 9.77
N GLU A 103 -15.80 -3.68 10.02
CA GLU A 103 -16.62 -3.27 11.17
C GLU A 103 -18.06 -3.71 10.97
N VAL A 104 -18.57 -3.55 9.75
CA VAL A 104 -19.90 -4.06 9.35
C VAL A 104 -19.94 -5.57 9.52
N PHE A 105 -18.94 -6.28 8.99
CA PHE A 105 -18.84 -7.74 9.11
C PHE A 105 -18.77 -8.20 10.57
N ALA A 106 -17.96 -7.54 11.41
CA ALA A 106 -17.82 -7.89 12.82
C ALA A 106 -19.13 -7.68 13.61
N GLU A 107 -19.84 -6.58 13.36
CA GLU A 107 -21.14 -6.33 14.00
C GLU A 107 -22.21 -7.29 13.49
N ALA A 108 -22.22 -7.63 12.19
CA ALA A 108 -23.11 -8.65 11.63
C ALA A 108 -22.91 -10.00 12.34
N LYS A 109 -21.65 -10.47 12.48
CA LYS A 109 -21.32 -11.70 13.22
C LYS A 109 -21.77 -11.66 14.68
N LYS A 110 -21.70 -10.50 15.33
CA LYS A 110 -22.17 -10.32 16.71
C LYS A 110 -23.70 -10.44 16.80
N LEU A 111 -24.43 -9.86 15.85
CA LEU A 111 -25.88 -9.94 15.79
C LEU A 111 -26.35 -11.38 15.49
N GLU A 112 -25.68 -12.10 14.59
CA GLU A 112 -25.93 -13.54 14.34
C GLU A 112 -25.76 -14.36 15.62
N ARG A 113 -24.67 -14.12 16.38
CA ARG A 113 -24.43 -14.79 17.68
C ARG A 113 -25.50 -14.49 18.72
N SER A 114 -26.18 -13.35 18.61
CA SER A 114 -27.32 -13.01 19.47
C SER A 114 -28.65 -13.63 19.02
N GLY A 115 -28.62 -14.51 18.02
CA GLY A 115 -29.80 -15.23 17.53
C GLY A 115 -30.62 -14.45 16.49
N LYS A 116 -30.11 -13.33 15.98
CA LYS A 116 -30.78 -12.57 14.93
C LYS A 116 -30.49 -13.17 13.57
N THR A 117 -31.52 -13.27 12.73
CA THR A 117 -31.37 -13.61 11.31
C THR A 117 -30.96 -12.37 10.52
N LEU A 118 -29.87 -12.46 9.76
CA LEU A 118 -29.39 -11.40 8.88
C LEU A 118 -29.36 -11.86 7.43
N ILE A 119 -29.55 -10.90 6.52
CA ILE A 119 -29.32 -11.08 5.08
C ILE A 119 -28.00 -10.37 4.77
N HIS A 120 -27.01 -11.13 4.31
CA HIS A 120 -25.69 -10.60 3.97
C HIS A 120 -25.68 -10.05 2.55
N LEU A 121 -25.36 -8.75 2.43
CA LEU A 121 -25.14 -8.03 1.16
C LEU A 121 -23.77 -7.31 1.16
N ASP A 122 -22.94 -7.63 2.16
CA ASP A 122 -21.70 -6.94 2.50
C ASP A 122 -20.42 -7.71 2.15
N VAL A 123 -20.55 -9.01 1.87
CA VAL A 123 -19.41 -9.92 1.65
C VAL A 123 -19.17 -10.14 0.16
N GLY A 124 -17.92 -9.94 -0.28
CA GLY A 124 -17.51 -10.10 -1.68
C GLY A 124 -16.99 -11.50 -2.05
N GLU A 125 -17.32 -12.53 -1.26
CA GLU A 125 -16.93 -13.92 -1.54
C GLU A 125 -18.13 -14.76 -2.02
N PRO A 126 -17.93 -15.75 -2.90
CA PRO A 126 -19.02 -16.63 -3.30
C PRO A 126 -19.58 -17.45 -2.14
N ASP A 127 -20.87 -17.78 -2.21
CA ASP A 127 -21.58 -18.64 -1.24
C ASP A 127 -21.38 -20.15 -1.49
N PHE A 128 -20.78 -20.52 -2.61
CA PHE A 128 -20.46 -21.90 -2.96
C PHE A 128 -18.99 -22.25 -2.71
N GLY A 129 -18.73 -23.51 -2.36
CA GLY A 129 -17.38 -24.04 -2.20
C GLY A 129 -16.68 -24.34 -3.54
N PRO A 130 -15.39 -24.75 -3.51
CA PRO A 130 -14.67 -25.14 -4.71
C PRO A 130 -15.36 -26.30 -5.46
N PRO A 131 -15.23 -26.39 -6.80
CA PRO A 131 -15.72 -27.53 -7.57
C PRO A 131 -15.16 -28.87 -7.08
N GLU A 132 -15.92 -29.95 -7.23
CA GLU A 132 -15.53 -31.27 -6.70
C GLU A 132 -14.20 -31.77 -7.28
N ALA A 133 -13.97 -31.57 -8.58
CA ALA A 133 -12.70 -31.90 -9.22
C ALA A 133 -11.48 -31.22 -8.56
N VAL A 134 -11.64 -30.02 -8.01
CA VAL A 134 -10.57 -29.31 -7.28
C VAL A 134 -10.32 -29.96 -5.92
N LYS A 135 -11.39 -30.35 -5.21
CA LYS A 135 -11.28 -31.06 -3.93
C LYS A 135 -10.59 -32.41 -4.10
N GLU A 136 -10.98 -33.18 -5.12
CA GLU A 136 -10.35 -34.46 -5.44
C GLU A 136 -8.87 -34.32 -5.81
N ALA A 137 -8.52 -33.31 -6.62
CA ALA A 137 -7.14 -33.01 -6.98
C ALA A 137 -6.29 -32.65 -5.75
N LEU A 138 -6.84 -31.87 -4.81
CA LEU A 138 -6.18 -31.53 -3.55
C LEU A 138 -5.94 -32.79 -2.70
N ILE A 139 -6.95 -33.66 -2.54
CA ILE A 139 -6.81 -34.92 -1.79
C ILE A 139 -5.72 -35.81 -2.43
N LYS A 140 -5.69 -35.89 -3.77
CA LYS A 140 -4.68 -36.65 -4.49
C LYS A 140 -3.27 -36.07 -4.30
N ALA A 141 -3.13 -34.75 -4.35
CA ALA A 141 -1.85 -34.07 -4.11
C ALA A 141 -1.31 -34.38 -2.71
N LEU A 142 -2.18 -34.35 -1.70
CA LEU A 142 -1.82 -34.72 -0.32
C LEU A 142 -1.42 -36.21 -0.20
N LYS A 143 -2.20 -37.12 -0.79
CA LYS A 143 -1.88 -38.57 -0.79
C LYS A 143 -0.53 -38.87 -1.46
N ASN A 144 -0.17 -38.08 -2.45
CA ASN A 144 1.09 -38.23 -3.20
C ASN A 144 2.25 -37.41 -2.60
N ASN A 145 2.09 -36.82 -1.41
CA ASN A 145 3.10 -36.01 -0.73
C ASN A 145 3.61 -34.80 -1.55
N TYR A 146 2.75 -34.17 -2.36
CA TYR A 146 3.08 -32.89 -3.00
C TYR A 146 3.01 -31.73 -1.99
N VAL A 147 3.93 -31.73 -1.03
CA VAL A 147 3.97 -30.79 0.12
C VAL A 147 5.30 -30.06 0.27
N HIS A 148 6.25 -30.32 -0.64
CA HIS A 148 7.57 -29.71 -0.62
C HIS A 148 7.63 -28.44 -1.49
N TYR A 149 8.75 -27.71 -1.39
CA TYR A 149 8.96 -26.50 -2.18
C TYR A 149 8.81 -26.77 -3.68
N THR A 150 8.24 -25.76 -4.35
CA THR A 150 8.15 -25.70 -5.80
C THR A 150 8.98 -24.50 -6.28
N GLU A 151 9.03 -24.29 -7.60
CA GLU A 151 9.65 -23.09 -8.16
C GLU A 151 9.00 -21.82 -7.59
N THR A 152 9.78 -20.75 -7.42
CA THR A 152 9.30 -19.47 -6.88
C THR A 152 8.12 -18.90 -7.68
N SER A 153 8.09 -19.15 -9.00
CA SER A 153 7.01 -18.71 -9.88
C SER A 153 5.77 -19.61 -9.84
N GLY A 154 5.85 -20.77 -9.17
CA GLY A 154 4.84 -21.84 -9.18
C GLY A 154 5.17 -22.95 -10.18
N ILE A 155 4.52 -24.11 -10.00
CA ILE A 155 4.75 -25.30 -10.84
C ILE A 155 4.46 -25.01 -12.32
N LEU A 156 5.33 -25.51 -13.21
CA LEU A 156 5.25 -25.24 -14.65
C LEU A 156 3.89 -25.61 -15.25
N GLN A 157 3.34 -26.77 -14.89
CA GLN A 157 2.06 -27.25 -15.44
C GLN A 157 0.89 -26.30 -15.16
N LEU A 158 0.91 -25.64 -13.99
CA LEU A 158 -0.11 -24.64 -13.65
C LEU A 158 0.12 -23.34 -14.45
N ARG A 159 1.38 -22.91 -14.60
CA ARG A 159 1.72 -21.72 -15.38
C ARG A 159 1.35 -21.88 -16.86
N GLU A 160 1.64 -23.03 -17.46
CA GLU A 160 1.24 -23.38 -18.83
C GLU A 160 -0.28 -23.34 -18.99
N LYS A 161 -1.02 -23.93 -18.04
CA LYS A 161 -2.48 -23.94 -18.11
C LYS A 161 -3.08 -22.55 -17.97
N ILE A 162 -2.54 -21.71 -17.09
CA ILE A 162 -2.96 -20.30 -16.94
C ILE A 162 -2.71 -19.52 -18.22
N ALA A 163 -1.50 -19.61 -18.80
CA ALA A 163 -1.14 -18.94 -20.04
C ALA A 163 -2.11 -19.34 -21.18
N SER A 164 -2.37 -20.64 -21.35
CA SER A 164 -3.32 -21.16 -22.33
C SER A 164 -4.74 -20.58 -22.15
N VAL A 165 -5.26 -20.56 -20.92
CA VAL A 165 -6.60 -20.03 -20.62
C VAL A 165 -6.69 -18.52 -20.88
N VAL A 166 -5.64 -17.77 -20.53
CA VAL A 166 -5.57 -16.33 -20.76
C VAL A 166 -5.53 -16.03 -22.27
N ASN A 167 -4.70 -16.75 -23.02
CA ASN A 167 -4.58 -16.57 -24.47
C ASN A 167 -5.89 -16.92 -25.20
N GLU A 168 -6.56 -18.00 -24.79
CA GLU A 168 -7.87 -18.39 -25.34
C GLU A 168 -8.95 -17.33 -25.05
N ARG A 169 -9.02 -16.84 -23.80
CA ARG A 169 -10.09 -15.95 -23.36
C ARG A 169 -9.91 -14.50 -23.81
N PHE A 170 -8.69 -14.02 -23.83
CA PHE A 170 -8.38 -12.61 -24.07
C PHE A 170 -7.64 -12.36 -25.37
N HIS A 171 -7.43 -13.40 -26.20
CA HIS A 171 -6.66 -13.32 -27.46
C HIS A 171 -5.27 -12.69 -27.25
N ALA A 172 -4.62 -13.07 -26.16
CA ALA A 172 -3.27 -12.63 -25.79
C ALA A 172 -2.20 -13.62 -26.27
N ASP A 173 -0.93 -13.20 -26.16
CA ASP A 173 0.26 -14.03 -26.47
C ASP A 173 1.17 -14.12 -25.23
N ILE A 174 0.65 -14.73 -24.16
CA ILE A 174 1.34 -14.92 -22.89
C ILE A 174 2.07 -16.25 -22.89
N THR A 175 3.35 -16.25 -22.52
CA THR A 175 4.15 -17.47 -22.29
C THR A 175 4.13 -17.88 -20.81
N PRO A 176 4.41 -19.16 -20.47
CA PRO A 176 4.48 -19.62 -19.07
C PRO A 176 5.50 -18.88 -18.20
N GLU A 177 6.55 -18.31 -18.80
CA GLU A 177 7.59 -17.50 -18.13
C GLU A 177 7.05 -16.14 -17.67
N GLN A 178 5.98 -15.66 -18.31
CA GLN A 178 5.29 -14.42 -17.95
C GLN A 178 4.19 -14.63 -16.91
N VAL A 179 4.05 -15.85 -16.36
CA VAL A 179 3.06 -16.20 -15.33
C VAL A 179 3.74 -16.44 -13.99
N ILE A 180 3.24 -15.80 -12.94
CA ILE A 180 3.61 -16.06 -11.55
C ILE A 180 2.37 -16.46 -10.74
N VAL A 181 2.47 -17.56 -10.00
CA VAL A 181 1.41 -18.05 -9.10
C VAL A 181 1.63 -17.44 -7.71
N THR A 182 0.60 -16.80 -7.17
CA THR A 182 0.67 -16.10 -5.88
C THR A 182 -0.40 -16.59 -4.90
N PRO A 183 -0.21 -16.40 -3.58
CA PRO A 183 -1.26 -16.58 -2.58
C PRO A 183 -2.41 -15.58 -2.74
N GLY A 184 -3.31 -15.87 -3.68
CA GLY A 184 -4.44 -15.00 -4.05
C GLY A 184 -4.05 -13.74 -4.83
N GLY A 185 -5.07 -13.08 -5.38
CA GLY A 185 -4.87 -11.91 -6.26
C GLY A 185 -4.39 -10.65 -5.54
N ARG A 186 -4.69 -10.50 -4.24
CA ARG A 186 -4.17 -9.37 -3.45
C ARG A 186 -2.65 -9.38 -3.36
N PHE A 187 -2.06 -10.56 -3.20
CA PHE A 187 -0.60 -10.69 -3.14
C PHE A 187 0.04 -10.41 -4.50
N ALA A 188 -0.61 -10.80 -5.61
CA ALA A 188 -0.16 -10.42 -6.95
C ALA A 188 -0.12 -8.90 -7.15
N VAL A 189 -1.18 -8.19 -6.73
CA VAL A 189 -1.23 -6.72 -6.79
C VAL A 189 -0.14 -6.09 -5.91
N TYR A 190 0.04 -6.61 -4.69
CA TYR A 190 1.12 -6.16 -3.80
C TYR A 190 2.50 -6.34 -4.45
N LEU A 191 2.81 -7.52 -4.98
CA LEU A 191 4.08 -7.80 -5.65
C LEU A 191 4.30 -6.89 -6.86
N CYS A 192 3.26 -6.68 -7.69
CA CYS A 192 3.32 -5.76 -8.82
C CYS A 192 3.67 -4.35 -8.34
N VAL A 193 2.91 -3.80 -7.39
CA VAL A 193 3.15 -2.46 -6.85
C VAL A 193 4.54 -2.32 -6.23
N SER A 194 4.96 -3.28 -5.41
CA SER A 194 6.27 -3.25 -4.73
C SER A 194 7.46 -3.47 -5.67
N SER A 195 7.25 -4.04 -6.85
CA SER A 195 8.33 -4.24 -7.85
C SER A 195 8.47 -3.07 -8.81
N ILE A 196 7.39 -2.30 -9.04
CA ILE A 196 7.40 -1.17 -9.98
C ILE A 196 7.54 0.20 -9.31
N LEU A 197 7.07 0.37 -8.07
CA LEU A 197 7.08 1.66 -7.38
C LEU A 197 8.24 1.78 -6.39
N SER A 198 8.87 2.94 -6.40
CA SER A 198 9.77 3.44 -5.38
C SER A 198 9.07 4.39 -4.41
N PRO A 199 9.66 4.63 -3.22
CA PRO A 199 9.20 5.69 -2.32
C PRO A 199 9.08 7.02 -3.06
N GLY A 200 7.94 7.69 -2.92
CA GLY A 200 7.71 8.97 -3.58
C GLY A 200 7.19 8.93 -5.02
N ASP A 201 7.20 7.77 -5.68
CA ASP A 201 6.54 7.60 -6.98
C ASP A 201 5.03 7.83 -6.85
N GLU A 202 4.37 8.16 -7.96
CA GLU A 202 2.94 8.43 -7.99
C GLU A 202 2.19 7.31 -8.71
N ALA A 203 1.08 6.86 -8.12
CA ALA A 203 0.19 5.87 -8.72
C ALA A 203 -1.26 6.37 -8.74
N ILE A 204 -1.88 6.32 -9.91
CA ILE A 204 -3.23 6.80 -10.15
C ILE A 204 -4.25 5.70 -9.81
N ILE A 205 -5.31 6.06 -9.08
CA ILE A 205 -6.48 5.22 -8.81
C ILE A 205 -7.74 5.97 -9.21
N PHE A 206 -8.61 5.30 -9.97
CA PHE A 206 -9.98 5.76 -10.21
C PHE A 206 -10.89 5.36 -9.05
N GLU A 207 -11.64 6.29 -8.47
CA GLU A 207 -12.58 6.01 -7.38
C GLU A 207 -14.05 6.08 -7.82
N PRO A 208 -14.95 5.21 -7.27
CA PRO A 208 -14.70 4.22 -6.22
C PRO A 208 -13.89 3.00 -6.73
N ALA A 209 -12.99 2.49 -5.89
CA ALA A 209 -12.07 1.41 -6.23
C ALA A 209 -11.98 0.37 -5.10
N TRP A 210 -11.36 -0.78 -5.41
CA TRP A 210 -11.02 -1.77 -4.39
C TRP A 210 -10.07 -1.16 -3.35
N PRO A 211 -10.43 -1.13 -2.05
CA PRO A 211 -9.66 -0.40 -1.04
C PRO A 211 -8.21 -0.85 -0.88
N SER A 212 -7.90 -2.09 -1.26
CA SER A 212 -6.55 -2.65 -1.13
C SER A 212 -5.52 -1.99 -2.05
N TYR A 213 -5.93 -1.36 -3.17
CA TYR A 213 -5.00 -0.67 -4.06
C TYR A 213 -4.23 0.44 -3.32
N LYS A 214 -4.96 1.33 -2.62
CA LYS A 214 -4.36 2.39 -1.79
C LYS A 214 -3.44 1.80 -0.71
N GLY A 215 -3.85 0.67 -0.13
CA GLY A 215 -3.04 -0.06 0.85
C GLY A 215 -1.69 -0.52 0.29
N CYS A 216 -1.69 -1.14 -0.90
CA CYS A 216 -0.48 -1.65 -1.54
C CYS A 216 0.45 -0.52 -2.02
N ILE A 217 -0.09 0.57 -2.58
CA ILE A 217 0.71 1.74 -2.99
C ILE A 217 1.42 2.35 -1.77
N ARG A 218 0.69 2.49 -0.66
CA ARG A 218 1.27 3.00 0.59
C ARG A 218 2.38 2.11 1.14
N THR A 219 2.32 0.78 0.97
CA THR A 219 3.42 -0.10 1.41
C THR A 219 4.71 0.12 0.63
N ALA A 220 4.64 0.64 -0.60
CA ALA A 220 5.80 1.07 -1.38
C ALA A 220 6.24 2.51 -1.06
N GLN A 221 5.62 3.19 -0.08
CA GLN A 221 5.82 4.61 0.23
C GLN A 221 5.56 5.55 -0.96
N ALA A 222 4.76 5.09 -1.92
CA ALA A 222 4.35 5.86 -3.08
C ALA A 222 3.10 6.72 -2.76
N LYS A 223 2.94 7.82 -3.48
CA LYS A 223 1.78 8.71 -3.40
C LYS A 223 0.63 8.15 -4.23
N THR A 224 -0.58 8.15 -3.67
CA THR A 224 -1.79 7.84 -4.43
C THR A 224 -2.41 9.11 -4.99
N LEU A 225 -2.56 9.18 -6.30
CA LEU A 225 -3.37 10.20 -6.96
C LEU A 225 -4.76 9.64 -7.25
N THR A 226 -5.80 10.24 -6.68
CA THR A 226 -7.16 9.76 -6.84
C THR A 226 -7.90 10.56 -7.90
N ILE A 227 -8.47 9.88 -8.90
CA ILE A 227 -9.36 10.45 -9.91
C ILE A 227 -10.79 10.01 -9.59
N PRO A 228 -11.69 10.92 -9.18
CA PRO A 228 -13.07 10.55 -8.93
C PRO A 228 -13.80 10.28 -10.24
N SER A 229 -14.49 9.15 -10.32
CA SER A 229 -15.47 8.84 -11.36
C SER A 229 -16.88 9.22 -10.89
N LYS A 230 -17.77 9.49 -11.85
CA LYS A 230 -19.19 9.77 -11.61
C LYS A 230 -20.02 8.86 -12.50
N ILE A 231 -21.23 8.54 -12.06
CA ILE A 231 -22.23 7.91 -12.92
C ILE A 231 -22.62 8.94 -13.99
N GLU A 232 -22.62 8.55 -15.26
CA GLU A 232 -23.20 9.38 -16.33
C GLU A 232 -24.70 9.54 -16.05
N SER A 233 -25.13 10.80 -15.96
CA SER A 233 -26.52 11.21 -15.74
C SER A 233 -27.30 11.26 -17.03
#